data_AF-A0A317HYM4-F1
#
_entry.id   AF-A0A317HYM4-F1
#
_cell.length_a   1.000
_cell.length_b   1.000
_cell.length_c   1.000
_cell.angle_alpha   90.00
_cell.angle_beta   90.00
_cell.angle_gamma   90.00
#
_symmetry.space_group_name_H-M   'P 1'
#
loop_
_entity.id
_entity.type
_entity.pdbx_description
1 polymer ?
#
loop_
_entity_poly.entity_id
_entity_poly.type
_entity_poly.pdbx_seq_one_letter_code
_entity_poly.pdbx_strand_id
1 'polypeptide(L)'
;MALTGHLSDLSLSELIEFFCNQRKSGRLKVLYPTGPGYFFLHSGSLVDAKIGVLHGIDAVYYALTLPNAEFEFSADAETISRTINQPWTQVVLEGLRRLDEGIAPALAFPPGYVPEPDELEASPESHETLSETHKSFAPGFFSFVANESSRRRKPLFIGAIAVAVLGSVAVIGVPAGWYRQHKATQPVEAVNTAPAQQKANAPSAQPAANEQSAHTEDAAALAAKRQREKERAKAREARAADGSVPAPAEGARPGAKRVVVTVTYDESGRVTQASGGDANALRIARQKRFPAGKAGSATISIPIN
;
A
#
# COMPACT_ATOMS: atom_id res chain seq x y z
N MET A 1 12.80 18.44 13.15
CA MET A 1 11.57 19.00 12.53
C MET A 1 10.86 17.82 11.87
N ALA A 2 9.63 17.52 12.28
CA ALA A 2 8.89 16.37 11.79
C ALA A 2 8.07 16.74 10.54
N LEU A 3 8.00 15.83 9.56
CA LEU A 3 7.13 16.00 8.39
C LEU A 3 5.81 15.29 8.67
N THR A 4 4.69 16.03 8.67
CA THR A 4 3.35 15.51 8.96
C THR A 4 2.44 15.60 7.74
N GLY A 5 1.40 14.77 7.72
CA GLY A 5 0.39 14.75 6.66
C GLY A 5 -0.69 13.70 6.90
N HIS A 6 -1.48 13.39 5.87
CA HIS A 6 -2.58 12.43 5.97
C HIS A 6 -2.54 11.40 4.81
N LEU A 7 -2.90 10.15 5.10
CA LEU A 7 -2.91 9.05 4.12
C LEU A 7 -4.01 9.17 3.04
N SER A 8 -4.88 10.17 3.14
CA SER A 8 -5.82 10.54 2.06
C SER A 8 -5.11 11.17 0.88
N ASP A 9 -3.96 11.80 1.13
CA ASP A 9 -3.22 12.58 0.14
C ASP A 9 -2.08 11.75 -0.46
N LEU A 10 -1.45 10.89 0.37
CA LEU A 10 -0.41 9.94 -0.02
C LEU A 10 -0.61 8.62 0.71
N SER A 11 -0.76 7.53 -0.04
CA SER A 11 -0.84 6.18 0.51
C SER A 11 0.42 5.79 1.29
N LEU A 12 0.30 4.80 2.19
CA LEU A 12 1.45 4.27 2.92
C LEU A 12 2.55 3.75 1.98
N SER A 13 2.16 3.11 0.86
CA SER A 13 3.10 2.65 -0.17
C SER A 13 3.90 3.79 -0.78
N GLU A 14 3.25 4.91 -1.12
CA GLU A 14 3.92 6.08 -1.69
C GLU A 14 4.84 6.75 -0.67
N LEU A 15 4.47 6.78 0.61
CA LEU A 15 5.33 7.31 1.67
C LEU A 15 6.59 6.44 1.85
N ILE A 16 6.42 5.11 1.92
CA ILE A 16 7.56 4.18 2.02
C ILE A 16 8.47 4.36 0.80
N GLU A 17 7.91 4.40 -0.41
CA GLU A 17 8.65 4.65 -1.64
C GLU A 17 9.43 5.97 -1.58
N PHE A 18 8.75 7.07 -1.26
CA PHE A 18 9.33 8.40 -1.20
C PHE A 18 10.53 8.46 -0.27
N PHE A 19 10.38 8.03 0.98
CA PHE A 19 11.45 8.09 1.96
C PHE A 19 12.59 7.11 1.64
N CYS A 20 12.27 5.92 1.12
CA CYS A 20 13.30 4.96 0.72
C CYS A 20 14.14 5.48 -0.47
N ASN A 21 13.48 6.04 -1.49
CA ASN A 21 14.14 6.58 -2.68
C ASN A 21 14.99 7.83 -2.34
N GLN A 22 14.54 8.65 -1.39
CA GLN A 22 15.32 9.77 -0.87
C GLN A 22 16.44 9.35 0.09
N ARG A 23 16.65 8.05 0.32
CA ARG A 23 17.66 7.50 1.23
C ARG A 23 17.55 8.05 2.66
N LYS A 24 16.34 8.38 3.10
CA LYS A 24 16.08 8.92 4.44
C LYS A 24 16.25 7.82 5.50
N SER A 25 16.65 8.24 6.70
CA SER A 25 16.63 7.45 7.93
C SER A 25 15.71 8.10 8.94
N GLY A 26 15.02 7.29 9.74
CA GLY A 26 14.08 7.75 10.75
C GLY A 26 12.87 6.82 10.89
N ARG A 27 11.84 7.31 11.58
CA ARG A 27 10.59 6.59 11.84
C ARG A 27 9.43 7.31 11.19
N LEU A 28 8.66 6.59 10.40
CA LEU A 28 7.32 6.97 9.95
C LEU A 28 6.30 6.39 10.94
N LYS A 29 5.67 7.24 11.73
CA LYS A 29 4.55 6.92 12.60
C LYS A 29 3.25 7.19 11.85
N VAL A 30 2.31 6.25 11.88
CA VAL A 30 0.99 6.38 11.27
C VAL A 30 -0.08 6.12 12.33
N LEU A 31 -0.98 7.06 12.53
CA LEU A 31 -2.00 7.04 13.58
C LEU A 31 -3.31 6.46 13.05
N TYR A 32 -3.49 5.14 13.19
CA TYR A 32 -4.77 4.50 12.86
C TYR A 32 -5.75 4.55 14.04
N PRO A 33 -7.07 4.43 13.79
CA PRO A 33 -8.08 4.52 14.85
C PRO A 33 -7.92 3.51 16.00
N THR A 34 -7.37 2.33 15.72
CA THR A 34 -7.18 1.27 16.73
C THR A 34 -5.83 1.37 17.46
N GLY A 35 -4.83 1.98 16.83
CA GLY A 35 -3.49 2.10 17.38
C GLY A 35 -2.48 2.52 16.32
N PRO A 36 -1.31 3.05 16.73
CA PRO A 36 -0.28 3.49 15.81
C PRO A 36 0.41 2.32 15.09
N GLY A 37 0.85 2.57 13.86
CA GLY A 37 1.85 1.79 13.16
C GLY A 37 3.17 2.57 13.10
N TYR A 38 4.29 1.88 13.25
CA TYR A 38 5.63 2.45 13.15
C TYR A 38 6.40 1.73 12.06
N PHE A 39 7.00 2.49 11.15
CA PHE A 39 7.83 1.98 10.07
C PHE A 39 9.19 2.64 10.18
N PHE A 40 10.24 1.85 10.32
CA PHE A 40 11.59 2.34 10.53
C PHE A 40 12.39 2.21 9.25
N LEU A 41 12.97 3.33 8.85
CA LEU A 41 13.79 3.45 7.66
C LEU A 41 15.22 3.76 8.06
N HIS A 42 16.16 3.17 7.36
CA HIS A 42 17.57 3.44 7.54
C HIS A 42 18.28 3.46 6.19
N SER A 43 18.84 4.61 5.82
CA SER A 43 19.61 4.83 4.60
C SER A 43 18.89 4.35 3.32
N GLY A 44 17.57 4.56 3.26
CA GLY A 44 16.73 4.15 2.14
C GLY A 44 16.28 2.69 2.13
N SER A 45 16.45 1.98 3.25
CA SER A 45 15.91 0.64 3.46
C SER A 45 14.82 0.67 4.52
N LEU A 46 13.71 -0.03 4.29
CA LEU A 46 12.74 -0.34 5.33
C LEU A 46 13.29 -1.48 6.18
N VAL A 47 13.67 -1.20 7.44
CA VAL A 47 14.42 -2.14 8.30
C VAL A 47 13.55 -2.83 9.34
N ASP A 48 12.48 -2.19 9.79
CA ASP A 48 11.56 -2.73 10.79
C ASP A 48 10.18 -2.09 10.63
N ALA A 49 9.15 -2.76 11.11
CA ALA A 49 7.81 -2.22 11.21
C ALA A 49 7.06 -2.85 12.39
N LYS A 50 6.16 -2.11 13.01
CA LYS A 50 5.37 -2.57 14.16
C LYS A 50 3.96 -2.01 14.07
N ILE A 51 2.95 -2.84 14.27
CA ILE A 51 1.56 -2.40 14.43
C ILE A 51 0.80 -3.42 15.29
N GLY A 52 0.29 -2.97 16.42
CA GLY A 52 -0.29 -3.87 17.42
C GLY A 52 0.69 -4.98 17.79
N VAL A 53 0.26 -6.24 17.64
CA VAL A 53 1.10 -7.42 17.91
C VAL A 53 1.96 -7.87 16.72
N LEU A 54 1.84 -7.22 15.55
CA LEU A 54 2.60 -7.60 14.36
C LEU A 54 3.92 -6.84 14.29
N HIS A 55 4.93 -7.54 13.76
CA HIS A 55 6.27 -7.03 13.58
C HIS A 55 6.80 -7.34 12.17
N GLY A 56 7.73 -6.52 11.70
CA GLY A 56 8.38 -6.66 10.41
C GLY A 56 7.39 -6.65 9.25
N ILE A 57 7.56 -7.59 8.32
CA ILE A 57 6.83 -7.63 7.06
C ILE A 57 5.32 -7.74 7.27
N ASP A 58 4.88 -8.54 8.25
CA ASP A 58 3.45 -8.74 8.51
C ASP A 58 2.75 -7.45 8.97
N ALA A 59 3.47 -6.59 9.70
CA ALA A 59 2.99 -5.26 10.07
C ALA A 59 2.79 -4.38 8.84
N VAL A 60 3.70 -4.43 7.87
CA VAL A 60 3.58 -3.70 6.60
C VAL A 60 2.36 -4.18 5.83
N TYR A 61 2.19 -5.49 5.67
CA TYR A 61 1.05 -6.07 4.95
C TYR A 61 -0.28 -5.69 5.57
N TYR A 62 -0.38 -5.76 6.90
CA TYR A 62 -1.58 -5.33 7.61
C TYR A 62 -1.84 -3.84 7.40
N ALA A 63 -0.83 -2.99 7.56
CA ALA A 63 -0.97 -1.56 7.46
C ALA A 63 -1.35 -1.06 6.06
N LEU A 64 -0.91 -1.73 4.99
CA LEU A 64 -1.31 -1.41 3.61
C LEU A 64 -2.83 -1.57 3.38
N THR A 65 -3.52 -2.34 4.21
CA THR A 65 -4.98 -2.50 4.13
C THR A 65 -5.75 -1.35 4.80
N LEU A 66 -5.06 -0.48 5.54
CA LEU A 66 -5.67 0.58 6.33
C LEU A 66 -5.56 1.94 5.62
N PRO A 67 -6.69 2.55 5.23
CA PRO A 67 -6.70 3.89 4.65
C PRO A 67 -6.87 4.98 5.74
N ASN A 68 -6.69 6.24 5.34
CA ASN A 68 -7.13 7.43 6.08
C ASN A 68 -6.60 7.53 7.52
N ALA A 69 -5.30 7.75 7.66
CA ALA A 69 -4.64 7.99 8.92
C ALA A 69 -3.71 9.21 8.83
N GLU A 70 -3.49 9.89 9.94
CA GLU A 70 -2.44 10.90 10.05
C GLU A 70 -1.07 10.21 10.10
N PHE A 71 -0.04 10.86 9.57
CA PHE A 71 1.33 10.38 9.69
C PHE A 71 2.28 11.47 10.15
N GLU A 72 3.36 11.03 10.79
CA GLU A 72 4.49 11.85 11.19
C GLU A 72 5.78 11.10 10.86
N PHE A 73 6.71 11.78 10.17
CA PHE A 73 8.07 11.29 9.98
C PHE A 73 9.05 12.06 10.87
N SER A 74 9.78 11.33 11.71
CA SER A 74 10.78 11.87 12.64
C SER A 74 12.15 11.26 12.30
N ALA A 75 13.11 12.10 11.91
CA ALA A 75 14.48 11.66 11.56
C ALA A 75 15.30 11.20 12.77
N ASP A 76 14.97 11.71 13.96
CA ASP A 76 15.73 11.46 15.20
C ASP A 76 15.34 10.13 15.88
N ALA A 77 14.31 9.44 15.35
CA ALA A 77 13.82 8.18 15.87
C ALA A 77 14.24 7.02 14.96
N GLU A 78 15.33 6.33 15.31
CA GLU A 78 15.79 5.13 14.61
C GLU A 78 15.54 3.87 15.45
N THR A 79 15.48 2.71 14.80
CA THR A 79 15.38 1.41 15.47
C THR A 79 16.75 0.72 15.51
N ILE A 80 16.99 -0.05 16.57
CA ILE A 80 18.15 -0.93 16.69
C ILE A 80 17.86 -2.32 16.06
N SER A 81 16.58 -2.70 15.98
CA SER A 81 16.16 -4.00 15.43
C SER A 81 15.97 -3.95 13.92
N ARG A 82 16.51 -4.95 13.21
CA ARG A 82 16.20 -5.20 11.80
C ARG A 82 15.41 -6.50 11.68
N THR A 83 14.13 -6.38 11.33
CA THR A 83 13.22 -7.52 11.13
C THR A 83 12.89 -7.74 9.66
N ILE A 84 13.07 -6.70 8.83
CA ILE A 84 12.85 -6.74 7.38
C ILE A 84 14.21 -6.77 6.68
N ASN A 85 14.46 -7.87 5.96
CA ASN A 85 15.71 -8.12 5.27
C ASN A 85 15.59 -8.01 3.74
N GLN A 86 14.35 -7.98 3.23
CA GLN A 86 14.03 -7.88 1.82
C GLN A 86 14.05 -6.40 1.37
N PRO A 87 14.30 -6.11 0.09
CA PRO A 87 14.14 -4.78 -0.46
C PRO A 87 12.72 -4.24 -0.21
N TRP A 88 12.60 -2.96 0.13
CA TRP A 88 11.30 -2.33 0.43
C TRP A 88 10.31 -2.50 -0.74
N THR A 89 10.79 -2.43 -1.98
CA THR A 89 9.99 -2.63 -3.20
C THR A 89 9.34 -4.00 -3.23
N GLN A 90 10.11 -5.06 -2.94
CA GLN A 90 9.61 -6.42 -2.88
C GLN A 90 8.55 -6.57 -1.80
N VAL A 91 8.77 -5.99 -0.62
CA VAL A 91 7.81 -6.02 0.49
C VAL A 91 6.52 -5.32 0.08
N VAL A 92 6.59 -4.07 -0.38
CA VAL A 92 5.39 -3.29 -0.72
C VAL A 92 4.61 -3.94 -1.87
N LEU A 93 5.28 -4.37 -2.95
CA LEU A 93 4.60 -4.99 -4.09
C LEU A 93 3.94 -6.32 -3.74
N GLU A 94 4.57 -7.15 -2.91
CA GLU A 94 3.93 -8.38 -2.42
C GLU A 94 2.72 -8.06 -1.52
N GLY A 95 2.81 -7.02 -0.69
CA GLY A 95 1.68 -6.57 0.14
C GLY A 95 0.50 -6.08 -0.69
N LEU A 96 0.76 -5.28 -1.73
CA LEU A 96 -0.27 -4.81 -2.66
C LEU A 96 -0.87 -5.96 -3.48
N ARG A 97 -0.05 -6.89 -3.97
CA ARG A 97 -0.53 -8.11 -4.65
C ARG A 97 -1.48 -8.91 -3.75
N ARG A 98 -1.12 -9.12 -2.47
CA ARG A 98 -1.95 -9.80 -1.48
C ARG A 98 -3.28 -9.09 -1.27
N LEU A 99 -3.27 -7.75 -1.18
CA LEU A 99 -4.47 -6.93 -1.05
C LEU A 99 -5.40 -7.11 -2.26
N ASP A 100 -4.85 -7.04 -3.47
CA ASP A 100 -5.61 -7.19 -4.72
C ASP A 100 -6.21 -8.59 -4.89
N GLU A 101 -5.48 -9.63 -4.45
CA GLU A 101 -5.96 -11.01 -4.44
C GLU A 101 -6.92 -11.33 -3.28
N GLY A 102 -7.14 -10.38 -2.37
CA GLY A 102 -8.01 -10.56 -1.19
C GLY A 102 -7.42 -11.50 -0.14
N ILE A 103 -6.09 -11.66 -0.10
CA ILE A 103 -5.39 -12.44 0.92
C ILE A 103 -5.35 -11.62 2.21
N ALA A 104 -6.17 -12.01 3.19
CA ALA A 104 -6.25 -11.30 4.47
C ALA A 104 -4.91 -11.39 5.24
N PRO A 105 -4.37 -10.26 5.74
CA PRO A 105 -3.21 -10.26 6.62
C PRO A 105 -3.55 -10.84 8.00
N ALA A 106 -2.51 -11.17 8.78
CA ALA A 106 -2.68 -11.49 10.20
C ALA A 106 -3.33 -10.32 10.96
N LEU A 107 -4.04 -10.61 12.05
CA LEU A 107 -4.72 -9.58 12.84
C LEU A 107 -3.72 -8.85 13.75
N ALA A 108 -3.57 -7.54 13.55
CA ALA A 108 -2.72 -6.70 14.40
C ALA A 108 -3.29 -6.44 15.79
N PHE A 109 -4.61 -6.38 15.90
CA PHE A 109 -5.30 -6.00 17.14
C PHE A 109 -6.29 -7.11 17.53
N PRO A 110 -5.81 -8.18 18.19
CA PRO A 110 -6.69 -9.25 18.66
C PRO A 110 -7.67 -8.74 19.74
N PRO A 111 -8.79 -9.45 19.99
CA PRO A 111 -9.71 -9.11 21.07
C PRO A 111 -8.97 -9.06 22.41
N GLY A 112 -9.11 -7.96 23.15
CA GLY A 112 -8.38 -7.74 24.40
C GLY A 112 -6.98 -7.15 24.23
N TYR A 113 -6.61 -6.71 23.01
CA TYR A 113 -5.43 -5.88 22.81
C TYR A 113 -5.51 -4.63 23.69
N VAL A 114 -4.53 -4.47 24.56
CA VAL A 114 -4.29 -3.24 25.32
C VAL A 114 -3.15 -2.54 24.60
N PRO A 115 -3.35 -1.32 24.06
CA PRO A 115 -2.25 -0.56 23.50
C PRO A 115 -1.20 -0.36 24.59
N GLU A 116 0.02 -0.84 24.35
CA GLU A 116 1.13 -0.43 25.18
C GLU A 116 1.24 1.09 25.09
N PRO A 117 1.43 1.79 26.23
CA PRO A 117 1.75 3.21 26.19
C PRO A 117 2.96 3.38 25.28
N ASP A 118 2.95 4.40 24.44
CA ASP A 118 3.97 4.64 23.42
C ASP A 118 5.35 4.79 24.08
N GLU A 119 6.05 3.67 24.32
CA GLU A 119 7.37 3.65 24.96
C GLU A 119 8.38 4.44 24.11
N LEU A 120 8.09 4.60 22.82
CA LEU A 120 8.87 5.39 21.87
C LEU A 120 8.54 6.89 21.89
N GLU A 121 7.51 7.33 22.63
CA GLU A 121 7.28 8.74 23.00
C GLU A 121 7.78 9.07 24.41
N ALA A 122 8.05 8.07 25.26
CA ALA A 122 8.42 8.24 26.66
C ALA A 122 9.87 8.67 26.92
N SER A 123 10.42 9.59 26.11
CA SER A 123 11.49 10.47 26.60
C SER A 123 10.80 11.59 27.40
N PRO A 124 10.95 11.66 28.74
CA PRO A 124 10.23 12.65 29.52
C PRO A 124 10.93 14.00 29.36
N GLU A 125 10.55 14.77 28.33
CA GLU A 125 10.63 16.21 28.46
C GLU A 125 9.36 16.67 29.19
N SER A 126 9.57 16.98 30.47
CA SER A 126 8.63 17.65 31.35
C SER A 126 8.09 18.92 30.70
N HIS A 127 6.93 18.85 30.08
CA HIS A 127 6.11 20.02 29.81
C HIS A 127 4.97 20.03 30.83
N GLU A 128 5.20 20.80 31.90
CA GLU A 128 4.17 21.18 32.85
C GLU A 128 2.97 21.76 32.11
N THR A 129 1.81 21.19 32.44
CA THR A 129 0.49 21.72 32.15
C THR A 129 0.31 23.08 32.81
N LEU A 130 0.23 24.14 32.00
CA LEU A 130 -0.57 25.32 32.34
C LEU A 130 -1.68 25.45 31.31
N SER A 131 -2.86 25.07 31.75
CA SER A 131 -4.14 25.38 31.14
C SER A 131 -4.34 26.88 31.02
N GLU A 132 -4.58 27.40 29.82
CA GLU A 132 -5.52 28.50 29.65
C GLU A 132 -6.10 28.60 28.24
N THR A 133 -7.43 28.58 28.23
CA THR A 133 -8.37 28.85 27.15
C THR A 133 -8.05 30.13 26.38
N HIS A 134 -7.96 30.08 25.04
CA HIS A 134 -8.65 31.09 24.22
C HIS A 134 -8.88 30.64 22.77
N LYS A 135 -10.14 30.80 22.34
CA LYS A 135 -10.61 30.92 20.95
C LYS A 135 -9.71 31.84 20.13
N SER A 136 -9.43 31.46 18.88
CA SER A 136 -9.49 32.28 17.64
C SER A 136 -8.99 31.39 16.49
N PHE A 137 -9.85 31.03 15.54
CA PHE A 137 -10.03 31.68 14.22
C PHE A 137 -8.82 31.47 13.27
N ALA A 138 -9.11 30.95 12.08
CA ALA A 138 -8.21 30.47 11.02
C ALA A 138 -7.05 31.44 10.65
N PRO A 139 -6.06 31.01 9.85
CA PRO A 139 -6.21 31.18 8.40
C PRO A 139 -5.48 30.16 7.51
N GLY A 140 -5.80 30.22 6.21
CA GLY A 140 -4.95 29.69 5.15
C GLY A 140 -3.74 30.59 4.87
N PHE A 141 -3.07 30.24 3.77
CA PHE A 141 -1.94 30.89 3.09
C PHE A 141 -0.54 30.39 3.44
N PHE A 142 0.00 29.66 2.47
CA PHE A 142 1.37 29.76 1.98
C PHE A 142 2.07 31.07 2.36
N SER A 143 3.19 30.98 3.07
CA SER A 143 4.40 31.80 2.92
C SER A 143 5.39 31.40 4.02
N PHE A 144 6.60 30.98 3.66
CA PHE A 144 7.78 31.83 3.84
C PHE A 144 9.06 31.15 3.32
N VAL A 145 9.64 31.78 2.30
CA VAL A 145 11.06 31.72 1.94
C VAL A 145 11.80 32.67 2.86
N ALA A 146 12.98 32.23 3.34
CA ALA A 146 14.15 32.99 3.81
C ALA A 146 13.95 34.21 4.75
N ASN A 147 14.68 34.25 5.86
CA ASN A 147 15.92 35.02 5.91
C ASN A 147 16.72 34.75 7.19
N GLU A 148 18.02 34.80 6.98
CA GLU A 148 19.13 35.03 7.89
C GLU A 148 18.86 36.01 9.05
N SER A 149 19.42 35.72 10.24
CA SER A 149 20.27 36.70 10.93
C SER A 149 21.08 36.09 12.09
N SER A 150 22.41 36.12 11.87
CA SER A 150 23.43 36.61 12.80
C SER A 150 23.52 36.03 14.21
N ARG A 151 24.56 35.19 14.42
CA ARG A 151 25.27 35.17 15.71
C ARG A 151 26.78 35.21 15.50
N ARG A 152 27.34 36.40 15.75
CA ARG A 152 28.77 36.73 15.83
C ARG A 152 29.54 35.75 16.72
N ARG A 153 30.62 35.14 16.21
CA ARG A 153 31.90 34.91 16.92
C ARG A 153 33.08 35.02 15.92
N LYS A 154 34.22 35.48 16.45
CA LYS A 154 35.37 36.12 15.77
C LYS A 154 36.17 35.21 14.82
N PRO A 155 36.93 35.78 13.85
CA PRO A 155 37.67 35.03 12.84
C PRO A 155 39.13 34.82 13.26
N LEU A 156 39.70 33.64 13.05
CA LEU A 156 41.15 33.40 12.89
C LEU A 156 41.39 31.97 12.37
N PHE A 157 42.27 31.86 11.37
CA PHE A 157 42.86 30.66 10.76
C PHE A 157 41.99 29.83 9.79
N ILE A 158 42.26 29.96 8.48
CA ILE A 158 42.99 28.98 7.64
C ILE A 158 42.83 29.43 6.18
N GLY A 159 43.82 30.18 5.70
CA GLY A 159 44.15 30.16 4.28
C GLY A 159 44.95 28.88 4.01
N ALA A 160 44.32 27.89 3.38
CA ALA A 160 45.02 26.71 2.86
C ALA A 160 44.16 25.84 1.90
N ILE A 161 43.27 26.40 1.07
CA ILE A 161 42.66 25.64 -0.05
C ILE A 161 42.51 26.55 -1.29
N ALA A 162 43.59 27.25 -1.65
CA ALA A 162 43.72 27.94 -2.94
C ALA A 162 44.92 27.44 -3.77
N VAL A 163 45.61 26.38 -3.30
CA VAL A 163 46.75 25.76 -3.99
C VAL A 163 46.37 24.42 -4.66
N ALA A 164 45.20 23.86 -4.37
CA ALA A 164 44.80 22.55 -4.92
C ALA A 164 44.01 22.60 -6.25
N VAL A 165 43.54 23.77 -6.70
CA VAL A 165 42.73 23.89 -7.94
C VAL A 165 43.56 24.32 -9.16
N LEU A 166 44.77 24.87 -8.96
CA LEU A 166 45.70 25.15 -10.06
C LEU A 166 46.57 23.94 -10.46
N GLY A 167 46.58 22.86 -9.67
CA GLY A 167 47.32 21.63 -9.97
C GLY A 167 46.59 20.63 -10.87
N SER A 168 45.26 20.75 -11.04
CA SER A 168 44.46 19.78 -11.79
C SER A 168 44.09 20.20 -13.21
N VAL A 169 44.39 21.45 -13.62
CA VAL A 169 44.12 21.95 -14.98
C VAL A 169 45.27 21.64 -15.97
N ALA A 170 46.40 21.11 -15.50
CA ALA A 170 47.57 20.81 -16.33
C ALA A 170 47.76 19.33 -16.73
N VAL A 171 46.82 18.41 -16.42
CA VAL A 171 47.04 16.96 -16.63
C VAL A 171 46.02 16.28 -17.57
N ILE A 172 45.02 16.98 -18.10
CA ILE A 172 44.13 16.40 -19.13
C ILE A 172 44.29 17.18 -20.44
N GLY A 173 45.48 17.05 -21.02
CA GLY A 173 45.62 17.14 -22.46
C GLY A 173 45.07 15.85 -23.07
N VAL A 174 43.95 15.95 -23.78
CA VAL A 174 43.52 14.91 -24.73
C VAL A 174 43.16 15.60 -26.06
N PRO A 175 43.59 15.05 -27.20
CA PRO A 175 43.79 15.79 -28.44
C PRO A 175 42.52 15.95 -29.26
N ALA A 176 42.36 17.13 -29.87
CA ALA A 176 41.38 17.37 -30.92
C ALA A 176 41.81 16.63 -32.20
N GLY A 177 41.16 15.50 -32.50
CA GLY A 177 41.49 14.79 -33.73
C GLY A 177 40.86 13.42 -33.88
N TRP A 178 39.56 13.24 -33.62
CA TRP A 178 38.79 12.09 -34.10
C TRP A 178 37.30 12.36 -33.96
N TYR A 179 36.72 13.05 -34.94
CA TYR A 179 35.41 12.66 -35.45
C TYR A 179 35.34 12.99 -36.94
N ARG A 180 35.43 11.92 -37.73
CA ARG A 180 35.25 11.84 -39.18
C ARG A 180 33.94 12.51 -39.60
N GLN A 181 34.03 13.40 -40.58
CA GLN A 181 33.00 13.57 -41.61
C GLN A 181 33.68 13.32 -42.95
N HIS A 182 33.25 12.27 -43.66
CA HIS A 182 33.48 12.18 -45.09
C HIS A 182 32.14 11.94 -45.77
N LYS A 183 31.68 12.98 -46.47
CA LYS A 183 30.63 12.93 -47.47
C LYS A 183 31.27 13.26 -48.83
N ALA A 184 30.87 12.46 -49.82
CA ALA A 184 30.95 12.67 -51.27
C ALA A 184 32.34 12.73 -51.94
N THR A 185 32.57 11.87 -52.94
CA THR A 185 32.45 12.19 -54.39
C THR A 185 32.99 11.01 -55.22
N GLN A 186 32.24 10.59 -56.25
CA GLN A 186 32.65 9.58 -57.24
C GLN A 186 33.69 10.16 -58.23
N PRO A 187 34.48 9.32 -58.91
CA PRO A 187 34.29 9.23 -60.36
C PRO A 187 34.44 7.82 -60.98
N VAL A 188 33.81 7.71 -62.15
CA VAL A 188 33.85 6.76 -63.27
C VAL A 188 35.17 6.00 -63.53
N GLU A 189 35.08 4.70 -63.91
CA GLU A 189 35.51 4.16 -65.22
C GLU A 189 35.15 2.65 -65.37
N ALA A 190 35.14 2.15 -66.60
CA ALA A 190 34.34 1.04 -67.14
C ALA A 190 35.00 -0.36 -67.16
N VAL A 191 34.18 -1.37 -67.53
CA VAL A 191 34.42 -2.49 -68.49
C VAL A 191 33.91 -3.87 -68.02
N ASN A 192 32.96 -4.42 -68.80
CA ASN A 192 32.73 -5.80 -69.27
C ASN A 192 33.09 -7.00 -68.34
N THR A 193 32.34 -8.11 -68.23
CA THR A 193 31.63 -8.90 -69.26
C THR A 193 30.82 -10.00 -68.55
N ALA A 194 29.64 -10.36 -69.08
CA ALA A 194 28.91 -11.62 -68.79
C ALA A 194 29.58 -12.81 -69.55
N PRO A 195 29.17 -14.11 -69.45
CA PRO A 195 27.76 -14.57 -69.49
C PRO A 195 27.39 -15.92 -68.78
N ALA A 196 26.09 -16.28 -68.93
CA ALA A 196 25.45 -17.62 -68.91
C ALA A 196 25.11 -18.24 -67.52
N GLN A 197 23.96 -18.86 -67.23
CA GLN A 197 22.73 -19.35 -67.93
C GLN A 197 21.70 -19.72 -66.81
N GLN A 198 20.46 -19.22 -66.75
CA GLN A 198 19.17 -19.73 -67.29
C GLN A 198 18.58 -21.08 -66.79
N LYS A 199 17.37 -20.95 -66.19
CA LYS A 199 16.10 -21.71 -66.37
C LYS A 199 15.68 -22.88 -65.44
N ALA A 200 14.65 -22.57 -64.62
CA ALA A 200 13.26 -23.08 -64.61
C ALA A 200 12.93 -24.59 -64.49
N ASN A 201 12.13 -24.98 -63.47
CA ASN A 201 10.75 -25.51 -63.58
C ASN A 201 10.24 -26.12 -62.24
N ALA A 202 8.94 -25.97 -61.95
CA ALA A 202 8.15 -26.70 -60.94
C ALA A 202 7.29 -27.78 -61.65
N PRO A 203 6.35 -28.55 -61.01
CA PRO A 203 6.13 -28.95 -59.60
C PRO A 203 5.89 -30.50 -59.44
N SER A 204 5.77 -31.05 -58.23
CA SER A 204 4.82 -32.16 -57.89
C SER A 204 4.87 -32.68 -56.44
N ALA A 205 3.66 -33.00 -55.95
CA ALA A 205 3.26 -34.04 -54.98
C ALA A 205 3.49 -33.88 -53.45
N GLN A 206 2.38 -33.70 -52.73
CA GLN A 206 2.13 -34.29 -51.40
C GLN A 206 1.58 -35.73 -51.58
N PRO A 207 1.71 -36.66 -50.59
CA PRO A 207 0.67 -36.78 -49.56
C PRO A 207 1.13 -37.18 -48.12
N ALA A 208 0.38 -36.64 -47.15
CA ALA A 208 -0.15 -37.21 -45.89
C ALA A 208 0.73 -38.00 -44.89
N ALA A 209 0.75 -37.53 -43.61
CA ALA A 209 0.11 -38.17 -42.44
C ALA A 209 0.84 -37.85 -41.11
N ASN A 210 0.23 -37.02 -40.25
CA ASN A 210 -0.02 -37.29 -38.81
C ASN A 210 -0.60 -36.04 -38.11
N GLU A 211 -1.93 -35.92 -38.15
CA GLU A 211 -2.70 -35.07 -37.24
C GLU A 211 -3.22 -35.96 -36.10
N GLN A 212 -2.49 -36.05 -34.99
CA GLN A 212 -2.94 -36.78 -33.81
C GLN A 212 -2.17 -36.32 -32.56
N SER A 213 -2.31 -35.04 -32.20
CA SER A 213 -1.77 -34.56 -30.92
C SER A 213 -2.46 -33.33 -30.33
N ALA A 214 -3.48 -32.74 -30.97
CA ALA A 214 -4.11 -31.51 -30.48
C ALA A 214 -5.49 -31.69 -29.80
N HIS A 215 -6.13 -32.86 -29.87
CA HIS A 215 -7.48 -33.06 -29.31
C HIS A 215 -7.54 -33.75 -27.94
N THR A 216 -6.43 -34.28 -27.43
CA THR A 216 -6.42 -35.06 -26.19
C THR A 216 -6.33 -34.19 -24.94
N GLU A 217 -5.71 -33.01 -25.02
CA GLU A 217 -5.53 -32.09 -23.88
C GLU A 217 -6.84 -31.41 -23.46
N ASP A 218 -7.67 -30.99 -24.42
CA ASP A 218 -8.98 -30.38 -24.14
C ASP A 218 -9.98 -31.38 -23.53
N ALA A 219 -9.94 -32.64 -23.95
CA ALA A 219 -10.80 -33.70 -23.40
C ALA A 219 -10.43 -34.04 -21.95
N ALA A 220 -9.13 -34.10 -21.64
CA ALA A 220 -8.64 -34.35 -20.29
C ALA A 220 -8.95 -33.19 -19.32
N ALA A 221 -8.81 -31.94 -19.79
CA ALA A 221 -9.14 -30.75 -19.00
C ALA A 221 -10.66 -30.65 -18.68
N LEU A 222 -11.53 -31.00 -19.65
CA LEU A 222 -12.99 -31.04 -19.45
C LEU A 222 -13.41 -32.16 -18.48
N ALA A 223 -12.73 -33.31 -18.51
CA ALA A 223 -12.99 -34.40 -17.58
C ALA A 223 -12.63 -34.02 -16.13
N ALA A 224 -11.49 -33.35 -15.92
CA ALA A 224 -11.07 -32.87 -14.60
C ALA A 224 -12.02 -31.82 -14.01
N LYS A 225 -12.55 -30.92 -14.86
CA LYS A 225 -13.52 -29.90 -14.43
C LYS A 225 -14.86 -30.52 -13.98
N ARG A 226 -15.34 -31.53 -14.72
CA ARG A 226 -16.55 -32.30 -14.36
C ARG A 226 -16.39 -33.11 -13.07
N GLN A 227 -15.20 -33.64 -12.79
CA GLN A 227 -14.93 -34.34 -11.53
C GLN A 227 -14.98 -33.38 -10.34
N ARG A 228 -14.36 -32.20 -10.45
CA ARG A 228 -14.41 -31.18 -9.39
C ARG A 228 -15.83 -30.67 -9.11
N GLU A 229 -16.64 -30.49 -10.14
CA GLU A 229 -18.05 -30.11 -9.96
C GLU A 229 -18.86 -31.21 -9.27
N LYS A 230 -18.64 -32.48 -9.63
CA LYS A 230 -19.28 -33.63 -8.96
C LYS A 230 -18.85 -33.75 -7.49
N GLU A 231 -17.58 -33.56 -7.17
CA GLU A 231 -17.09 -33.57 -5.78
C GLU A 231 -17.66 -32.40 -4.97
N ARG A 232 -17.78 -31.21 -5.57
CA ARG A 232 -18.37 -30.04 -4.92
C ARG A 232 -19.88 -30.19 -4.70
N ALA A 233 -20.58 -30.84 -5.64
CA ALA A 233 -21.99 -31.21 -5.49
C ALA A 233 -22.17 -32.25 -4.38
N LYS A 234 -21.33 -33.30 -4.36
CA LYS A 234 -21.35 -34.34 -3.32
C LYS A 234 -21.01 -33.78 -1.93
N ALA A 235 -20.10 -32.81 -1.84
CA ALA A 235 -19.79 -32.12 -0.58
C ALA A 235 -20.93 -31.20 -0.11
N ARG A 236 -21.66 -30.57 -1.03
CA ARG A 236 -22.89 -29.82 -0.69
C ARG A 236 -24.01 -30.74 -0.24
N GLU A 237 -24.17 -31.89 -0.88
CA GLU A 237 -25.17 -32.89 -0.52
C GLU A 237 -24.84 -33.55 0.82
N ALA A 238 -23.56 -33.84 1.10
CA ALA A 238 -23.09 -34.29 2.42
C ALA A 238 -23.33 -33.24 3.52
N ARG A 239 -23.12 -31.94 3.22
CA ARG A 239 -23.47 -30.83 4.13
C ARG A 239 -24.98 -30.62 4.32
N ALA A 240 -25.80 -31.12 3.40
CA ALA A 240 -27.26 -31.04 3.49
C ALA A 240 -27.86 -32.27 4.19
N ALA A 241 -27.20 -33.43 4.10
CA ALA A 241 -27.57 -34.67 4.77
C ALA A 241 -27.12 -34.70 6.25
N ASP A 242 -25.99 -34.06 6.57
CA ASP A 242 -25.57 -33.80 7.95
C ASP A 242 -26.27 -32.52 8.42
N GLY A 243 -27.42 -32.66 9.09
CA GLY A 243 -28.35 -31.59 9.47
C GLY A 243 -27.82 -30.55 10.46
N SER A 244 -26.55 -30.17 10.39
CA SER A 244 -25.97 -29.06 11.15
C SER A 244 -26.36 -27.73 10.50
N VAL A 245 -27.57 -27.26 10.78
CA VAL A 245 -27.89 -25.84 10.71
C VAL A 245 -27.02 -25.13 11.75
N PRO A 246 -26.11 -24.20 11.40
CA PRO A 246 -25.52 -23.37 12.42
C PRO A 246 -26.63 -22.46 12.94
N ALA A 247 -27.11 -22.76 14.14
CA ALA A 247 -27.92 -21.85 14.95
C ALA A 247 -27.21 -20.48 15.03
N PRO A 248 -27.94 -19.35 15.10
CA PRO A 248 -27.32 -18.04 15.23
C PRO A 248 -26.59 -17.99 16.56
N ALA A 249 -25.26 -18.11 16.52
CA ALA A 249 -24.41 -17.98 17.70
C ALA A 249 -24.42 -16.52 18.17
N GLU A 250 -25.26 -16.25 19.17
CA GLU A 250 -25.03 -15.21 20.16
C GLU A 250 -23.65 -15.43 20.81
N GLY A 251 -22.64 -14.70 20.32
CA GLY A 251 -21.31 -14.64 20.91
C GLY A 251 -21.09 -13.27 21.54
N ALA A 252 -21.24 -13.21 22.86
CA ALA A 252 -21.06 -12.02 23.69
C ALA A 252 -19.65 -11.42 23.60
N ARG A 253 -19.56 -10.08 23.46
CA ARG A 253 -18.41 -9.27 23.90
C ARG A 253 -18.88 -8.38 25.05
N PRO A 254 -18.28 -8.43 26.25
CA PRO A 254 -18.66 -7.56 27.37
C PRO A 254 -18.03 -6.19 27.13
N GLY A 255 -18.84 -5.18 26.80
CA GLY A 255 -18.37 -3.78 26.74
C GLY A 255 -19.14 -2.84 25.81
N ALA A 256 -19.79 -3.34 24.75
CA ALA A 256 -20.60 -2.47 23.87
C ALA A 256 -21.99 -2.27 24.48
N LYS A 257 -22.35 -1.03 24.84
CA LYS A 257 -23.69 -0.70 25.31
C LYS A 257 -24.65 -0.84 24.12
N ARG A 258 -25.43 -1.93 24.09
CA ARG A 258 -26.39 -2.18 23.02
C ARG A 258 -27.69 -1.45 23.34
N VAL A 259 -28.15 -0.61 22.43
CA VAL A 259 -29.45 0.05 22.56
C VAL A 259 -30.44 -0.58 21.61
N VAL A 260 -31.58 -0.95 22.16
CA VAL A 260 -32.70 -1.53 21.43
C VAL A 260 -33.53 -0.37 20.86
N VAL A 261 -33.75 -0.39 19.54
CA VAL A 261 -34.56 0.61 18.83
C VAL A 261 -35.69 -0.12 18.11
N THR A 262 -36.91 0.37 18.27
CA THR A 262 -38.07 -0.13 17.54
C THR A 262 -38.28 0.73 16.30
N VAL A 263 -38.40 0.08 15.14
CA VAL A 263 -38.43 0.76 13.84
C VAL A 263 -39.63 0.26 13.05
N THR A 264 -40.38 1.17 12.44
CA THR A 264 -41.40 0.84 11.44
C THR A 264 -40.87 1.18 10.05
N TYR A 265 -41.19 0.32 9.09
CA TYR A 265 -40.76 0.47 7.71
C TYR A 265 -41.92 0.19 6.75
N ASP A 266 -41.86 0.82 5.58
CA ASP A 266 -42.85 0.69 4.52
C ASP A 266 -42.59 -0.52 3.61
N GLU A 267 -43.47 -0.74 2.63
CA GLU A 267 -43.35 -1.84 1.66
C GLU A 267 -42.08 -1.75 0.80
N SER A 268 -41.50 -0.56 0.68
CA SER A 268 -40.22 -0.31 -0.02
C SER A 268 -39.00 -0.63 0.84
N GLY A 269 -39.20 -1.03 2.09
CA GLY A 269 -38.14 -1.33 3.05
C GLY A 269 -37.46 -0.09 3.63
N ARG A 270 -38.05 1.09 3.45
CA ARG A 270 -37.56 2.35 4.01
C ARG A 270 -38.16 2.56 5.40
N VAL A 271 -37.31 2.96 6.34
CA VAL A 271 -37.72 3.30 7.70
C VAL A 271 -38.54 4.58 7.71
N THR A 272 -39.76 4.50 8.26
CA THR A 272 -40.71 5.62 8.37
C THR A 272 -40.75 6.18 9.79
N GLN A 273 -40.61 5.34 10.81
CA GLN A 273 -40.54 5.77 12.21
C GLN A 273 -39.48 4.97 12.97
N ALA A 274 -38.80 5.62 13.92
CA ALA A 274 -37.87 4.96 14.83
C ALA A 274 -38.08 5.55 16.23
N SER A 275 -38.16 4.67 17.24
CA SER A 275 -38.36 5.02 18.65
C SER A 275 -37.32 4.29 19.51
N GLY A 276 -36.64 5.03 20.39
CA GLY A 276 -35.55 4.54 21.23
C GLY A 276 -34.96 5.68 22.07
N GLY A 277 -34.27 5.32 23.16
CA GLY A 277 -33.74 6.29 24.14
C GLY A 277 -32.44 6.99 23.75
N ASP A 278 -31.82 6.61 22.62
CA ASP A 278 -30.52 7.14 22.19
C ASP A 278 -30.57 7.74 20.78
N ALA A 279 -30.08 8.97 20.63
CA ALA A 279 -30.14 9.74 19.39
C ALA A 279 -29.21 9.18 18.30
N ASN A 280 -28.04 8.65 18.66
CA ASN A 280 -27.10 8.08 17.70
C ASN A 280 -27.63 6.74 17.17
N ALA A 281 -28.21 5.91 18.05
CA ALA A 281 -28.88 4.67 17.63
C ALA A 281 -30.08 4.93 16.72
N LEU A 282 -30.90 5.96 16.99
CA LEU A 282 -32.01 6.35 16.13
C LEU A 282 -31.56 6.76 14.71
N ARG A 283 -30.44 7.47 14.60
CA ARG A 283 -29.85 7.88 13.32
C ARG A 283 -29.40 6.66 12.50
N ILE A 284 -28.69 5.74 13.15
CA ILE A 284 -28.24 4.48 12.54
C ILE A 284 -29.44 3.63 12.11
N ALA A 285 -30.49 3.55 12.95
CA ALA A 285 -31.72 2.82 12.65
C ALA A 285 -32.39 3.31 11.36
N ARG A 286 -32.47 4.63 11.16
CA ARG A 286 -33.12 5.24 9.99
C ARG A 286 -32.39 5.00 8.67
N GLN A 287 -31.09 4.74 8.71
CA GLN A 287 -30.29 4.47 7.51
C GLN A 287 -30.39 3.01 7.04
N LYS A 288 -30.91 2.12 7.89
CA LYS A 288 -31.03 0.69 7.59
C LYS A 288 -32.18 0.44 6.61
N ARG A 289 -31.95 -0.38 5.58
CA ARG A 289 -32.98 -0.85 4.65
C ARG A 289 -33.43 -2.26 5.01
N PHE A 290 -34.73 -2.47 5.01
CA PHE A 290 -35.37 -3.76 5.24
C PHE A 290 -35.78 -4.40 3.89
N PRO A 291 -35.93 -5.73 3.81
CA PRO A 291 -36.34 -6.38 2.57
C PRO A 291 -37.70 -5.86 2.10
N ALA A 292 -37.78 -5.50 0.82
CA ALA A 292 -38.99 -4.98 0.21
C ALA A 292 -40.06 -6.07 0.09
N GLY A 293 -41.33 -5.68 0.18
CA GLY A 293 -42.47 -6.56 -0.06
C GLY A 293 -43.44 -6.77 1.10
N LYS A 294 -43.12 -6.29 2.32
CA LYS A 294 -44.07 -6.20 3.45
C LYS A 294 -43.73 -5.02 4.35
N ALA A 295 -44.70 -4.12 4.59
CA ALA A 295 -44.58 -3.13 5.65
C ALA A 295 -44.66 -3.81 7.02
N GLY A 296 -43.91 -3.32 8.00
CA GLY A 296 -43.84 -3.96 9.30
C GLY A 296 -43.10 -3.14 10.35
N SER A 297 -43.05 -3.69 11.57
CA SER A 297 -42.21 -3.18 12.63
C SER A 297 -41.16 -4.22 12.99
N ALA A 298 -39.94 -3.76 13.26
CA ALA A 298 -38.83 -4.61 13.67
C ALA A 298 -38.09 -3.95 14.83
N THR A 299 -37.75 -4.76 15.82
CA THR A 299 -36.88 -4.37 16.91
C THR A 299 -35.44 -4.70 16.52
N ILE A 300 -34.58 -3.68 16.46
CA ILE A 300 -33.16 -3.85 16.12
C ILE A 300 -32.29 -3.46 17.30
N SER A 301 -31.26 -4.27 17.54
CA SER A 301 -30.24 -4.00 18.55
C SER A 301 -29.04 -3.33 17.87
N ILE A 302 -28.77 -2.08 18.22
CA ILE A 302 -27.68 -1.29 17.66
C ILE A 302 -26.56 -1.20 18.71
N PRO A 303 -25.31 -1.57 18.35
CA PRO A 303 -24.17 -1.33 19.22
C PRO A 303 -23.88 0.18 19.26
N ILE A 304 -23.83 0.75 20.46
CA ILE A 304 -23.32 2.10 20.68
C ILE A 304 -21.92 1.96 21.26
N ASN A 305 -20.96 2.62 20.60
CA ASN A 305 -19.63 2.86 21.12
C ASN A 305 -19.60 4.22 21.83
#